data_AF-A0A7S2GI85-F1
#
_entry.id   AF-A0A7S2GI85-F1
#
_cell.length_a   1.000
_cell.length_b   1.000
_cell.length_c   1.000
_cell.angle_alpha   90.00
_cell.angle_beta   90.00
_cell.angle_gamma   90.00
#
_symmetry.space_group_name_H-M   'P 1'
#
loop_
_entity.id
_entity.type
_entity.pdbx_description
1 polymer ?
#
loop_
_entity_poly.entity_id
_entity_poly.type
_entity_poly.pdbx_seq_one_letter_code
_entity_poly.pdbx_strand_id
1 'polypeptide(L)'
;GGKGADEDPLRSELDVIMRNSGDLFALRGWDLVHVNRERYLLNGRTIKLYQIPPGSALPYFTHISPMLGYDVAERASRIVVCDGPLRQPLLDYLLQTGQNESYDQRGTENPGGVEGAGKIIDFNVAFSGDRMIEMKHATIQAEMRRIVDEEVTRMTVPSPDRARPLGAMPGGQVGIPRGPSASTSYHNMSMSQDMETTRRYMDG
;
A
#
# COMPACT_ATOMS: atom_id res chain seq x y z
N GLY A 1 38.55 -12.44 25.97
CA GLY A 1 38.77 -12.67 24.54
C GLY A 1 38.07 -11.59 23.77
N GLY A 2 38.83 -10.73 23.09
CA GLY A 2 38.28 -9.59 22.33
C GLY A 2 37.41 -10.10 21.19
N LYS A 3 36.12 -9.81 21.30
CA LYS A 3 35.14 -10.04 20.23
C LYS A 3 35.49 -9.02 19.14
N GLY A 4 36.12 -9.49 18.07
CA GLY A 4 36.48 -8.66 16.92
C GLY A 4 35.26 -7.85 16.51
N ALA A 5 35.45 -6.54 16.38
CA ALA A 5 34.46 -5.66 15.79
C ALA A 5 34.22 -6.20 14.37
N ASP A 6 33.10 -6.89 14.19
CA ASP A 6 32.53 -7.20 12.89
C ASP A 6 32.25 -5.82 12.27
N GLU A 7 33.21 -5.28 11.53
CA GLU A 7 33.01 -4.02 10.81
C GLU A 7 31.88 -4.25 9.82
N ASP A 8 30.80 -3.51 10.03
CA ASP A 8 29.61 -3.61 9.18
C ASP A 8 30.02 -3.30 7.73
N PRO A 9 29.95 -4.26 6.79
CA PRO A 9 30.43 -4.08 5.42
C PRO A 9 29.71 -2.92 4.72
N LEU A 10 28.46 -2.65 5.08
CA LEU A 10 27.71 -1.50 4.60
C LEU A 10 28.39 -0.18 5.01
N ARG A 11 28.84 -0.10 6.26
CA ARG A 11 29.48 1.10 6.81
C ARG A 11 30.82 1.36 6.13
N SER A 12 31.63 0.31 5.94
CA SER A 12 32.89 0.43 5.20
C SER A 12 32.65 0.94 3.78
N GLU A 13 31.62 0.42 3.08
CA GLU A 13 31.32 0.86 1.72
C GLU A 13 30.79 2.31 1.68
N LEU A 14 29.95 2.70 2.63
CA LEU A 14 29.50 4.09 2.80
C LEU A 14 30.67 5.04 3.04
N ASP A 15 31.60 4.68 3.91
CA ASP A 15 32.78 5.51 4.21
C ASP A 15 33.68 5.69 2.97
N VAL A 16 33.75 4.69 2.08
CA VAL A 16 34.45 4.82 0.78
C VAL A 16 33.71 5.80 -0.13
N ILE A 17 32.39 5.65 -0.27
CA ILE A 17 31.57 6.54 -1.11
C ILE A 17 31.66 7.98 -0.60
N MET A 18 31.51 8.20 0.71
CA MET A 18 31.56 9.53 1.33
C MET A 18 32.93 10.18 1.18
N ARG A 19 34.03 9.40 1.26
CA ARG A 19 35.37 9.94 0.99
C ARG A 19 35.57 10.33 -0.47
N ASN A 20 35.06 9.52 -1.41
CA ASN A 20 35.22 9.77 -2.84
C ASN A 20 34.28 10.85 -3.40
N SER A 21 33.15 11.08 -2.72
CA SER A 21 32.11 12.05 -3.13
C SER A 21 31.87 13.15 -2.09
N GLY A 22 32.81 13.33 -1.16
CA GLY A 22 32.67 14.24 -0.01
C GLY A 22 32.37 15.68 -0.43
N ASP A 23 32.99 16.15 -1.52
CA ASP A 23 32.73 17.48 -2.08
C ASP A 23 31.28 17.64 -2.52
N LEU A 24 30.67 16.60 -3.11
CA LEU A 24 29.26 16.62 -3.51
C LEU A 24 28.33 16.64 -2.30
N PHE A 25 28.62 15.82 -1.28
CA PHE A 25 27.86 15.80 -0.03
C PHE A 25 27.91 17.16 0.68
N ALA A 26 29.10 17.76 0.78
CA ALA A 26 29.29 19.09 1.36
C ALA A 26 28.56 20.18 0.55
N LEU A 27 28.70 20.17 -0.78
CA LEU A 27 28.07 21.14 -1.67
C LEU A 27 26.53 21.09 -1.59
N ARG A 28 25.96 19.89 -1.46
CA ARG A 28 24.50 19.68 -1.39
C ARG A 28 23.94 19.74 0.03
N GLY A 29 24.80 19.84 1.05
CA GLY A 29 24.40 19.81 2.45
C GLY A 29 23.71 18.49 2.81
N TRP A 30 24.21 17.37 2.29
CA TRP A 30 23.75 16.04 2.69
C TRP A 30 24.55 15.58 3.91
N ASP A 31 23.88 15.53 5.05
CA ASP A 31 24.43 15.03 6.31
C ASP A 31 23.86 13.65 6.60
N LEU A 32 24.70 12.62 6.48
CA LEU A 32 24.35 11.22 6.71
C LEU A 32 25.04 10.72 7.98
N VAL A 33 24.26 10.53 9.04
CA VAL A 33 24.74 10.14 10.37
C VAL A 33 24.24 8.75 10.73
N HIS A 34 25.14 7.84 11.10
CA HIS A 34 24.76 6.51 11.58
C HIS A 34 24.06 6.59 12.93
N VAL A 35 22.92 5.92 13.08
CA VAL A 35 22.18 5.85 14.35
C VAL A 35 22.39 4.50 15.02
N ASN A 36 21.97 3.42 14.35
CA ASN A 36 22.16 2.05 14.82
C ASN A 36 21.94 1.05 13.69
N ARG A 37 22.74 -0.02 13.63
CA ARG A 37 22.62 -1.08 12.61
C ARG A 37 22.46 -0.47 11.20
N GLU A 38 21.34 -0.72 10.55
CA GLU A 38 20.98 -0.23 9.23
C GLU A 38 20.30 1.16 9.23
N ARG A 39 20.08 1.80 10.37
CA ARG A 39 19.38 3.09 10.48
C ARG A 39 20.34 4.27 10.47
N TYR A 40 20.01 5.26 9.65
CA TYR A 40 20.77 6.48 9.46
C TYR A 40 19.84 7.70 9.53
N LEU A 41 20.37 8.84 9.97
CA LEU A 41 19.74 10.14 9.81
C LEU A 41 20.32 10.78 8.56
N LEU A 42 19.45 11.17 7.63
CA LEU A 42 19.79 11.94 6.46
C LEU A 42 19.06 13.28 6.55
N ASN A 43 19.79 14.38 6.75
CA ASN A 43 19.22 15.72 6.93
C ASN A 43 18.09 15.75 7.98
N GLY A 44 18.27 15.05 9.10
CA GLY A 44 17.29 14.94 10.19
C GLY A 44 16.17 13.91 9.97
N ARG A 45 16.09 13.29 8.78
CA ARG A 45 15.12 12.23 8.47
C ARG A 45 15.70 10.85 8.74
N THR A 46 14.98 10.00 9.48
CA THR A 46 15.43 8.62 9.72
C THR A 46 15.14 7.73 8.51
N ILE A 47 16.17 7.16 7.92
CA ILE A 47 16.11 6.20 6.82
C ILE A 47 16.76 4.87 7.22
N LYS A 48 16.47 3.82 6.47
CA LYS A 48 17.22 2.55 6.55
C LYS A 48 18.08 2.39 5.31
N LEU A 49 19.29 1.90 5.47
CA LEU A 49 20.19 1.56 4.38
C LEU A 49 20.46 0.06 4.40
N TYR A 50 20.46 -0.57 3.24
CA TYR A 50 20.93 -1.95 3.09
C TYR A 50 21.81 -2.08 1.85
N GLN A 51 22.68 -3.08 1.88
CA GLN A 51 23.59 -3.37 0.77
C GLN A 51 23.06 -4.56 -0.04
N ILE A 52 23.03 -4.39 -1.36
CA ILE A 52 22.74 -5.47 -2.31
C ILE A 52 23.91 -6.47 -2.26
N PRO A 53 23.63 -7.78 -2.06
CA PRO A 53 24.68 -8.79 -1.98
C PRO A 53 25.57 -8.83 -3.23
N PRO A 54 26.88 -9.09 -3.08
CA PRO A 54 27.78 -9.32 -4.21
C PRO A 54 27.22 -10.40 -5.16
N GLY A 55 27.38 -10.18 -6.47
CA GLY A 55 26.86 -11.09 -7.51
C GLY A 55 25.39 -10.88 -7.89
N SER A 56 24.62 -10.08 -7.14
CA SER A 56 23.27 -9.69 -7.54
C SER A 56 23.29 -8.68 -8.68
N ALA A 57 22.22 -8.65 -9.47
CA ALA A 57 22.01 -7.62 -10.49
C ALA A 57 21.97 -6.22 -9.84
N LEU A 58 22.66 -5.28 -10.46
CA LEU A 58 22.69 -3.89 -10.01
C LEU A 58 21.56 -3.07 -10.66
N PRO A 59 20.98 -2.11 -9.93
CA PRO A 59 20.16 -1.07 -10.53
C PRO A 59 20.93 -0.30 -11.60
N TYR A 60 20.23 0.28 -12.58
CA TYR A 60 20.88 1.06 -13.63
C TYR A 60 21.53 2.32 -13.02
N PHE A 61 22.84 2.51 -13.19
CA PHE A 61 23.58 3.60 -12.54
C PHE A 61 24.38 4.49 -13.51
N THR A 62 24.37 4.21 -14.81
CA THR A 62 25.23 4.95 -15.75
C THR A 62 24.76 6.37 -16.00
N HIS A 63 23.54 6.75 -15.61
CA HIS A 63 23.06 8.13 -15.69
C HIS A 63 23.69 9.07 -14.66
N ILE A 64 24.16 8.55 -13.52
CA ILE A 64 24.87 9.34 -12.49
C ILE A 64 26.39 9.30 -12.63
N SER A 65 26.92 8.38 -13.46
CA SER A 65 28.38 8.24 -13.66
C SER A 65 29.08 9.50 -14.20
N PRO A 66 28.46 10.38 -15.03
CA PRO A 66 29.12 11.61 -15.47
C PRO A 66 29.39 12.60 -14.32
N MET A 67 28.65 12.48 -13.21
CA MET A 67 28.78 13.38 -12.06
C MET A 67 29.82 12.89 -11.05
N LEU A 68 29.95 11.57 -10.87
CA LEU A 68 30.70 10.97 -9.76
C LEU A 68 31.81 10.00 -10.19
N GLY A 69 31.92 9.73 -11.49
CA GLY A 69 32.74 8.65 -12.02
C GLY A 69 32.03 7.30 -11.96
N TYR A 70 32.43 6.40 -12.87
CA TYR A 70 31.79 5.10 -13.03
C TYR A 70 31.90 4.24 -11.77
N ASP A 71 33.09 4.13 -11.18
CA ASP A 71 33.36 3.25 -10.05
C ASP A 71 32.56 3.65 -8.79
N VAL A 72 32.44 4.96 -8.54
CA VAL A 72 31.67 5.48 -7.39
C VAL A 72 30.18 5.26 -7.63
N ALA A 73 29.70 5.52 -8.85
CA ALA A 73 28.31 5.29 -9.22
C ALA A 73 27.93 3.80 -9.10
N GLU A 74 28.78 2.89 -9.58
CA GLU A 74 28.57 1.45 -9.47
C GLU A 74 28.50 1.01 -8.00
N ARG A 75 29.48 1.41 -7.19
CA ARG A 75 29.52 1.08 -5.75
C ARG A 75 28.29 1.59 -5.01
N ALA A 76 27.94 2.85 -5.23
CA ALA A 76 26.78 3.44 -4.57
C ALA A 76 25.44 2.86 -5.04
N SER A 77 25.36 2.33 -6.26
CA SER A 77 24.17 1.61 -6.75
C SER A 77 23.84 0.36 -5.93
N ARG A 78 24.84 -0.21 -5.22
CA ARG A 78 24.66 -1.33 -4.30
C ARG A 78 24.01 -0.94 -2.99
N ILE A 79 23.98 0.34 -2.63
CA ILE A 79 23.41 0.80 -1.38
C ILE A 79 22.01 1.33 -1.67
N VAL A 80 21.01 0.73 -1.03
CA VAL A 80 19.61 1.10 -1.24
C VAL A 80 19.07 1.75 0.01
N VAL A 81 18.41 2.89 -0.19
CA VAL A 81 17.65 3.63 0.81
C VAL A 81 16.25 3.03 0.88
N CYS A 82 15.83 2.71 2.10
CA CYS A 82 14.48 2.33 2.49
C CYS A 82 13.88 3.47 3.32
N ASP A 83 12.94 4.20 2.73
CA ASP A 83 12.25 5.33 3.35
C ASP A 83 10.73 5.10 3.31
N GLY A 84 10.20 4.46 4.36
CA GLY A 84 8.83 3.95 4.35
C GLY A 84 8.63 2.87 3.28
N PRO A 85 7.66 3.01 2.36
CA PRO A 85 7.47 2.07 1.26
C PRO A 85 8.47 2.28 0.11
N LEU A 86 9.14 3.43 0.04
CA LEU A 86 10.07 3.76 -1.04
C LEU A 86 11.39 3.01 -0.86
N ARG A 87 11.86 2.42 -1.95
CA ARG A 87 13.18 1.81 -2.09
C ARG A 87 13.87 2.37 -3.33
N GLN A 88 15.05 2.93 -3.14
CA GLN A 88 15.81 3.58 -4.21
C GLN A 88 17.32 3.56 -3.91
N PRO A 89 18.21 3.42 -4.91
CA PRO A 89 19.65 3.54 -4.70
C PRO A 89 20.03 4.87 -4.05
N LEU A 90 21.07 4.86 -3.21
CA LEU A 90 21.45 5.99 -2.36
C LEU A 90 21.61 7.30 -3.13
N LEU A 91 22.36 7.28 -4.23
CA LEU A 91 22.61 8.49 -5.00
C LEU A 91 21.39 8.93 -5.81
N ASP A 92 20.56 8.00 -6.27
CA ASP A 92 19.30 8.34 -6.93
C ASP A 92 18.35 9.05 -5.98
N TYR A 93 18.25 8.56 -4.73
CA TYR A 93 17.46 9.17 -3.68
C TYR A 93 17.98 10.57 -3.30
N LEU A 94 19.30 10.71 -3.11
CA LEU A 94 19.93 11.99 -2.75
C LEU A 94 19.81 13.04 -3.87
N LEU A 95 20.00 12.63 -5.11
CA LEU A 95 19.90 13.49 -6.28
C LEU A 95 18.47 13.71 -6.76
N GLN A 96 17.50 12.96 -6.21
CA GLN A 96 16.08 13.00 -6.60
C GLN A 96 15.90 12.77 -8.10
N THR A 97 16.60 11.78 -8.67
CA THR A 97 16.58 11.52 -10.12
C THR A 97 15.25 10.94 -10.61
N GLY A 98 14.44 10.36 -9.70
CA GLY A 98 13.27 9.56 -10.05
C GLY A 98 13.59 8.19 -10.64
N GLN A 99 14.88 7.85 -10.81
CA GLN A 99 15.32 6.58 -11.40
C GLN A 99 15.38 5.50 -10.33
N ASN A 100 15.17 4.25 -10.75
CA ASN A 100 15.23 3.07 -9.89
C ASN A 100 14.32 3.13 -8.65
N GLU A 101 13.25 3.93 -8.71
CA GLU A 101 12.24 3.95 -7.66
C GLU A 101 11.43 2.65 -7.69
N SER A 102 11.35 2.02 -6.53
CA SER A 102 10.43 0.91 -6.31
C SER A 102 9.68 1.15 -5.02
N TYR A 103 8.39 0.84 -5.03
CA TYR A 103 7.55 0.91 -3.85
C TYR A 103 7.27 -0.51 -3.40
N ASP A 104 7.38 -0.77 -2.09
CA ASP A 104 7.00 -2.05 -1.53
C ASP A 104 5.54 -2.35 -1.94
N GLN A 105 5.35 -3.44 -2.69
CA GLN A 105 4.05 -3.84 -3.22
C GLN A 105 3.16 -4.49 -2.15
N ARG A 106 3.61 -4.54 -0.89
CA ARG A 106 2.65 -4.63 0.22
C ARG A 106 1.68 -3.50 0.02
N GLY A 107 0.52 -3.86 -0.52
CA GLY A 107 -0.46 -2.87 -0.90
C GLY A 107 -0.72 -1.99 0.31
N THR A 108 -1.31 -0.84 0.07
CA THR A 108 -2.31 -0.35 1.01
C THR A 108 -3.49 -1.33 1.07
N GLU A 109 -3.22 -2.63 1.27
CA GLU A 109 -4.08 -3.51 2.04
C GLU A 109 -4.13 -2.87 3.42
N ASN A 110 -4.95 -1.81 3.51
CA ASN A 110 -5.75 -1.60 4.70
C ASN A 110 -6.18 -3.01 5.12
N PRO A 111 -5.81 -3.49 6.31
CA PRO A 111 -6.38 -4.73 6.82
C PRO A 111 -7.92 -4.62 6.96
N GLY A 112 -8.44 -3.39 6.93
CA GLY A 112 -9.85 -3.07 6.72
C GLY A 112 -10.18 -2.66 5.28
N GLY A 113 -9.48 -3.24 4.30
CA GLY A 113 -9.90 -3.19 2.91
C GLY A 113 -11.34 -3.64 2.87
N VAL A 114 -12.15 -2.97 2.07
CA VAL A 114 -13.55 -3.32 1.83
C VAL A 114 -13.58 -4.67 1.10
N GLU A 115 -13.26 -5.73 1.83
CA GLU A 115 -13.56 -7.11 1.50
C GLU A 115 -14.97 -7.36 2.04
N GLY A 116 -15.94 -7.07 1.18
CA GLY A 116 -17.35 -7.12 1.51
C GLY A 116 -18.22 -6.75 0.31
N ALA A 117 -19.53 -6.99 0.43
CA ALA A 117 -20.50 -6.73 -0.62
C ALA A 117 -20.56 -5.25 -1.07
N GLY A 118 -19.97 -4.31 -0.31
CA GLY A 118 -19.78 -2.92 -0.69
C GLY A 118 -18.92 -2.72 -1.95
N LYS A 119 -18.14 -3.72 -2.38
CA LYS A 119 -17.42 -3.69 -3.67
C LYS A 119 -18.33 -3.77 -4.90
N ILE A 120 -19.57 -4.24 -4.75
CA ILE A 120 -20.51 -4.48 -5.86
C ILE A 120 -21.39 -3.25 -6.15
N ILE A 121 -21.26 -2.17 -5.37
CA ILE A 121 -22.05 -0.96 -5.56
C ILE A 121 -21.35 -0.01 -6.55
N ASP A 122 -21.76 -0.09 -7.81
CA ASP A 122 -21.42 0.89 -8.84
C ASP A 122 -22.32 2.13 -8.72
N PHE A 123 -21.70 3.29 -8.56
CA PHE A 123 -22.39 4.58 -8.53
C PHE A 123 -22.17 5.29 -9.86
N ASN A 124 -23.22 5.39 -10.67
CA ASN A 124 -23.19 6.22 -11.87
C ASN A 124 -23.44 7.69 -11.48
N VAL A 125 -22.40 8.39 -11.04
CA VAL A 125 -22.46 9.81 -10.71
C VAL A 125 -21.94 10.63 -11.88
N ALA A 126 -22.80 11.47 -12.46
CA ALA A 126 -22.39 12.42 -13.48
C ALA A 126 -21.39 13.43 -12.93
N PHE A 127 -20.34 13.72 -13.70
CA PHE A 127 -19.31 14.70 -13.33
C PHE A 127 -19.93 16.09 -13.22
N SER A 128 -19.87 16.70 -12.03
CA SER A 128 -20.51 17.99 -11.78
C SER A 128 -19.60 19.18 -12.11
N GLY A 129 -18.28 18.98 -12.17
CA GLY A 129 -17.28 20.05 -12.36
C GLY A 129 -17.08 20.92 -11.13
N ASP A 130 -17.87 20.72 -10.06
CA ASP A 130 -17.71 21.38 -8.77
C ASP A 130 -17.09 20.41 -7.76
N ARG A 131 -15.89 20.76 -7.32
CA ARG A 131 -15.11 20.00 -6.34
C ARG A 131 -15.87 19.75 -5.03
N MET A 132 -16.65 20.71 -4.55
CA MET A 132 -17.37 20.57 -3.28
C MET A 132 -18.53 19.57 -3.40
N ILE A 133 -19.16 19.52 -4.57
CA ILE A 133 -20.20 18.54 -4.89
C ILE A 133 -19.54 17.17 -5.00
N GLU A 134 -18.47 17.03 -5.77
CA GLU A 134 -17.76 15.76 -5.93
C GLU A 134 -17.26 15.17 -4.60
N MET A 135 -16.76 16.00 -3.69
CA MET A 135 -16.36 15.58 -2.35
C MET A 135 -17.55 15.07 -1.52
N LYS A 136 -18.72 15.71 -1.61
CA LYS A 136 -19.94 15.22 -0.96
C LYS A 136 -20.40 13.89 -1.55
N HIS A 137 -20.37 13.76 -2.87
CA HIS A 137 -20.70 12.50 -3.55
C HIS A 137 -19.76 11.37 -3.10
N ALA A 138 -18.46 11.60 -3.06
CA ALA A 138 -17.49 10.63 -2.56
C ALA A 138 -17.76 10.24 -1.09
N THR A 139 -18.11 11.21 -0.24
CA THR A 139 -18.45 10.97 1.18
C THR A 139 -19.69 10.08 1.31
N ILE A 140 -20.74 10.37 0.54
CA ILE A 140 -21.99 9.59 0.56
C ILE A 140 -21.73 8.16 0.03
N GLN A 141 -20.95 8.01 -1.03
CA GLN A 141 -20.60 6.69 -1.57
C GLN A 141 -19.80 5.85 -0.57
N ALA A 142 -18.85 6.46 0.14
CA ALA A 142 -18.08 5.78 1.18
C ALA A 142 -18.98 5.30 2.32
N GLU A 143 -19.94 6.14 2.75
CA GLU A 143 -20.90 5.78 3.79
C GLU A 143 -21.84 4.65 3.37
N MET A 144 -22.33 4.67 2.12
CA MET A 144 -23.17 3.58 1.61
C MET A 144 -22.44 2.25 1.54
N ARG A 145 -21.17 2.24 1.15
CA ARG A 145 -20.34 1.02 1.17
C ARG A 145 -20.20 0.49 2.59
N ARG A 146 -19.98 1.37 3.57
CA ARG A 146 -19.87 1.02 4.99
C ARG A 146 -21.14 0.35 5.53
N ILE A 147 -22.32 0.90 5.23
CA ILE A 147 -23.61 0.35 5.68
C ILE A 147 -23.82 -1.07 5.12
N VAL A 148 -23.54 -1.27 3.83
CA VAL A 148 -23.73 -2.58 3.18
C VAL A 148 -22.77 -3.64 3.73
N ASP A 149 -21.52 -3.27 4.01
CA ASP A 149 -20.57 -4.18 4.65
C ASP A 149 -21.01 -4.55 6.08
N GLU A 150 -21.55 -3.59 6.85
CA GLU A 150 -22.09 -3.85 8.19
C GLU A 150 -23.35 -4.76 8.16
N GLU A 151 -24.21 -4.61 7.15
CA GLU A 151 -25.45 -5.38 7.01
C GLU A 151 -25.17 -6.84 6.61
N VAL A 152 -24.23 -7.07 5.68
CA VAL A 152 -23.78 -8.42 5.30
C VAL A 152 -23.09 -9.13 6.45
N THR A 153 -22.33 -8.41 7.27
CA THR A 153 -21.69 -8.96 8.47
C THR A 153 -22.75 -9.40 9.51
N ARG A 154 -23.88 -8.69 9.64
CA ARG A 154 -24.97 -9.10 10.56
C ARG A 154 -25.76 -10.32 10.07
N MET A 155 -25.90 -10.52 8.77
CA MET A 155 -26.65 -11.65 8.22
C MET A 155 -25.85 -12.98 8.19
N THR A 156 -24.52 -12.92 8.28
CA THR A 156 -23.64 -14.11 8.21
C THR A 156 -23.16 -14.66 9.54
N VAL A 157 -23.53 -14.05 10.68
CA VAL A 157 -23.27 -14.64 12.00
C VAL A 157 -24.40 -15.64 12.32
N PRO A 158 -24.15 -16.97 12.34
CA PRO A 158 -25.12 -17.91 12.87
C PRO A 158 -25.36 -17.58 14.35
N SER A 159 -26.63 -17.36 14.68
CA SER A 159 -27.12 -17.21 16.05
C SER A 159 -26.54 -18.32 16.93
N PRO A 160 -25.81 -18.01 18.02
CA PRO A 160 -25.39 -19.02 18.98
C PRO A 160 -26.64 -19.47 19.74
N ASP A 161 -27.25 -20.53 19.22
CA ASP A 161 -28.44 -21.13 19.80
C ASP A 161 -28.15 -21.65 21.21
N ARG A 162 -29.23 -21.60 21.99
CA ARG A 162 -29.34 -21.87 23.41
C ARG A 162 -28.62 -23.14 23.87
N ALA A 163 -28.00 -22.99 25.04
CA ALA A 163 -27.79 -23.98 26.09
C ALA A 163 -28.27 -25.44 25.86
N ARG A 164 -27.28 -26.34 25.90
CA ARG A 164 -27.24 -27.74 26.43
C ARG A 164 -28.24 -28.09 27.55
N PRO A 165 -28.29 -29.34 28.06
CA PRO A 165 -28.07 -30.68 27.45
C PRO A 165 -29.18 -31.68 27.90
N LEU A 166 -29.26 -32.89 27.32
CA LEU A 166 -29.74 -34.11 28.02
C LEU A 166 -29.61 -35.36 27.16
N GLY A 167 -29.19 -36.46 27.79
CA GLY A 167 -29.78 -37.78 27.51
C GLY A 167 -28.96 -38.71 26.63
N ALA A 168 -28.68 -39.89 27.19
CA ALA A 168 -27.89 -40.96 26.61
C ALA A 168 -28.72 -41.95 25.76
N MET A 169 -28.04 -42.63 24.82
CA MET A 169 -28.24 -44.03 24.34
C MET A 169 -29.42 -44.30 23.35
N PRO A 170 -29.53 -45.49 22.71
CA PRO A 170 -29.00 -45.75 21.36
C PRO A 170 -29.99 -46.44 20.38
N GLY A 171 -29.63 -46.51 19.09
CA GLY A 171 -30.11 -47.56 18.17
C GLY A 171 -31.18 -47.17 17.14
N GLY A 172 -31.06 -47.76 15.94
CA GLY A 172 -32.20 -48.11 15.08
C GLY A 172 -32.55 -47.20 13.89
N GLN A 173 -32.22 -47.71 12.70
CA GLN A 173 -32.98 -47.69 11.43
C GLN A 173 -33.50 -46.38 10.78
N VAL A 174 -33.10 -46.26 9.51
CA VAL A 174 -33.90 -46.01 8.28
C VAL A 174 -34.73 -44.72 8.19
N GLY A 175 -34.45 -43.92 7.15
CA GLY A 175 -35.44 -43.01 6.57
C GLY A 175 -34.84 -41.93 5.68
N ILE A 176 -34.78 -42.18 4.37
CA ILE A 176 -34.72 -41.12 3.35
C ILE A 176 -36.08 -40.43 3.32
N PRO A 177 -36.14 -39.09 3.16
CA PRO A 177 -37.08 -38.57 2.17
C PRO A 177 -36.51 -37.46 1.26
N ARG A 178 -37.10 -37.44 0.06
CA ARG A 178 -36.89 -36.57 -1.09
C ARG A 178 -37.42 -35.14 -0.88
N GLY A 179 -36.65 -34.19 -1.41
CA GLY A 179 -37.08 -33.04 -2.24
C GLY A 179 -37.55 -31.76 -1.52
N PRO A 180 -37.92 -30.69 -2.26
CA PRO A 180 -37.61 -30.37 -3.65
C PRO A 180 -36.88 -29.01 -3.84
N SER A 181 -36.42 -28.78 -5.07
CA SER A 181 -35.80 -27.57 -5.60
C SER A 181 -36.64 -26.29 -5.38
N ALA A 182 -35.98 -25.21 -5.00
CA ALA A 182 -36.50 -23.85 -5.08
C ALA A 182 -35.65 -23.04 -6.07
N SER A 183 -36.22 -22.77 -7.25
CA SER A 183 -35.78 -21.71 -8.14
C SER A 183 -36.29 -20.38 -7.60
N THR A 184 -35.42 -19.38 -7.47
CA THR A 184 -35.83 -18.00 -7.15
C THR A 184 -35.39 -17.08 -8.28
N SER A 185 -36.40 -16.49 -8.92
CA SER A 185 -36.35 -15.47 -9.96
C SER A 185 -35.91 -14.12 -9.41
N TYR A 186 -34.97 -13.46 -10.08
CA TYR A 186 -34.62 -12.06 -9.81
C TYR A 186 -35.64 -11.11 -10.48
N HIS A 187 -36.18 -10.21 -9.67
CA HIS A 187 -37.14 -9.17 -10.04
C HIS A 187 -36.35 -7.89 -10.36
N ASN A 188 -36.30 -7.49 -11.63
CA ASN A 188 -35.72 -6.22 -12.07
C ASN A 188 -36.72 -5.09 -11.79
N MET A 189 -36.43 -4.21 -10.84
CA MET A 189 -37.14 -2.92 -10.71
C MET A 189 -36.34 -1.85 -11.45
N SER A 190 -36.76 -1.60 -12.69
CA SER A 190 -36.41 -0.39 -13.44
C SER A 190 -37.23 0.78 -12.89
N MET A 191 -36.61 1.67 -12.14
CA MET A 191 -37.18 2.99 -11.88
C MET A 191 -36.66 4.00 -12.91
N SER A 192 -37.50 4.24 -13.92
CA SER A 192 -37.48 5.47 -14.71
C SER A 192 -38.04 6.61 -13.86
N GLN A 193 -37.32 7.70 -13.71
CA GLN A 193 -37.92 9.00 -13.41
C GLN A 193 -37.24 10.08 -14.25
N ASP A 194 -38.01 10.56 -15.22
CA ASP A 194 -37.91 11.88 -15.82
C ASP A 194 -38.00 12.95 -14.73
N MET A 195 -37.21 14.03 -14.84
CA MET A 195 -37.78 15.37 -14.70
C MET A 195 -36.90 16.45 -15.31
N GLU A 196 -37.49 17.03 -16.34
CA GLU A 196 -37.21 18.28 -17.03
C GLU A 196 -37.42 19.50 -16.10
N THR A 197 -37.15 20.72 -16.61
CA THR A 197 -37.36 22.06 -15.99
C THR A 197 -36.22 22.53 -15.06
N THR A 198 -35.36 23.50 -15.42
CA THR A 198 -35.77 24.89 -15.65
C THR A 198 -34.67 25.67 -16.37
N ARG A 199 -34.98 26.13 -17.59
CA ARG A 199 -34.43 27.35 -18.18
C ARG A 199 -34.97 28.55 -17.40
N ARG A 200 -34.08 29.43 -16.94
CA ARG A 200 -34.17 30.91 -16.93
C ARG A 200 -33.31 31.42 -15.80
N TYR A 201 -32.20 32.08 -16.13
CA TYR A 201 -31.90 33.45 -15.71
C TYR A 201 -30.72 33.91 -16.59
N MET A 202 -31.09 34.55 -17.70
CA MET A 202 -30.29 35.60 -18.34
C MET A 202 -30.35 36.84 -17.43
N ASP A 203 -29.36 37.72 -17.63
CA ASP A 203 -29.29 39.12 -17.20
C ASP A 203 -28.92 39.39 -15.73
N GLY A 204 -27.61 39.63 -15.57
CA GLY A 204 -26.96 40.28 -14.43
C GLY A 204 -25.53 40.64 -14.82
#